data_AF-A0A519QMJ8-F1
#
_entry.id   AF-A0A519QMJ8-F1
#
_cell.length_a   1.000
_cell.length_b   1.000
_cell.length_c   1.000
_cell.angle_alpha   90.00
_cell.angle_beta   90.00
_cell.angle_gamma   90.00
#
_symmetry.space_group_name_H-M   'P 1'
#
loop_
_entity.id
_entity.type
_entity.pdbx_description
1 polymer ?
#
loop_
_entity_poly.entity_id
_entity_poly.type
_entity_poly.pdbx_seq_one_letter_code
_entity_poly.pdbx_strand_id
1 'polypeptide(L)'
;MKLPSNTIRKEILNLAIEDISGLYEIIWSLNSLFPHISLKEKIENSKPILKSFVDCGLIELYKRKWAQIGEEKIPMDEYKTIIENDKNWEFDDEGIYYCFFKANEKIYNELNRLS
;
A
#
# COMPACT_ATOMS: atom_id res chain seq x y z
N MET A 1 3.52 -16.22 10.61
CA MET A 1 2.75 -16.98 9.60
C MET A 1 2.91 -16.30 8.24
N LYS A 2 2.92 -17.05 7.13
CA LYS A 2 2.97 -16.46 5.78
C LYS A 2 1.55 -16.32 5.25
N LEU A 3 1.14 -15.08 4.97
CA LEU A 3 -0.18 -14.81 4.41
C LEU A 3 -0.22 -15.22 2.93
N PRO A 4 -1.41 -15.54 2.37
CA PRO A 4 -1.54 -15.85 0.94
C PRO A 4 -1.13 -14.63 0.09
N SER A 5 0.02 -14.74 -0.59
CA SER A 5 0.61 -13.60 -1.31
C SER A 5 -0.32 -13.06 -2.41
N ASN A 6 -1.07 -13.92 -3.10
CA ASN A 6 -2.02 -13.47 -4.13
C ASN A 6 -3.18 -12.66 -3.54
N THR A 7 -3.65 -13.00 -2.34
CA THR A 7 -4.68 -12.20 -1.66
C THR A 7 -4.17 -10.82 -1.34
N ILE A 8 -2.99 -10.71 -0.71
CA ILE A 8 -2.40 -9.39 -0.41
C ILE A 8 -2.13 -8.59 -1.69
N ARG A 9 -1.61 -9.23 -2.74
CA ARG A 9 -1.41 -8.58 -4.06
C ARG A 9 -2.71 -7.99 -4.59
N LYS A 10 -3.81 -8.76 -4.58
CA LYS A 10 -5.12 -8.28 -5.04
C LYS A 10 -5.60 -7.09 -4.22
N GLU A 11 -5.52 -7.17 -2.89
CA GLU A 11 -5.97 -6.07 -2.03
C GLU A 11 -5.19 -4.78 -2.28
N ILE A 12 -3.86 -4.86 -2.36
CA ILE A 12 -3.03 -3.69 -2.64
C ILE A 12 -3.36 -3.08 -4.00
N LEU A 13 -3.57 -3.91 -5.03
CA LEU A 13 -3.91 -3.44 -6.38
C LEU A 13 -5.33 -2.86 -6.45
N ASN A 14 -6.30 -3.45 -5.74
CA ASN A 14 -7.67 -2.93 -5.66
C ASN A 14 -7.69 -1.54 -4.99
N LEU A 15 -7.04 -1.40 -3.83
CA LEU A 15 -6.89 -0.12 -3.14
C LEU A 15 -6.23 0.94 -4.03
N ALA A 16 -5.20 0.56 -4.78
CA ALA A 16 -4.51 1.47 -5.69
C ALA A 16 -5.34 1.90 -6.93
N ILE A 17 -6.47 1.23 -7.21
CA ILE A 17 -7.39 1.56 -8.32
C ILE A 17 -8.57 2.39 -7.84
N GLU A 18 -9.12 2.08 -6.66
CA GLU A 18 -10.35 2.69 -6.17
C GLU A 18 -10.18 4.18 -5.87
N ASP A 19 -9.10 4.56 -5.16
CA ASP A 19 -8.79 5.97 -4.86
C ASP A 19 -7.34 6.11 -4.35
N ILE A 20 -6.98 7.32 -3.91
CA ILE A 20 -5.78 7.62 -3.12
C ILE A 20 -5.89 6.90 -1.78
N SER A 21 -5.28 5.73 -1.70
CA SER A 21 -5.31 4.90 -0.48
C SER A 21 -4.06 5.04 0.37
N GLY A 22 -4.21 5.04 1.70
CA GLY A 22 -3.09 5.05 2.66
C GLY A 22 -2.49 3.66 2.90
N LEU A 23 -1.22 3.58 3.35
CA LEU A 23 -0.62 2.29 3.77
C LEU A 23 -1.48 1.59 4.85
N TYR A 24 -2.09 2.37 5.75
CA TYR A 24 -2.97 1.87 6.81
C TYR A 24 -4.25 1.21 6.28
N GLU A 25 -4.71 1.55 5.08
CA GLU A 25 -5.91 0.94 4.49
C GLU A 25 -5.63 -0.49 4.00
N ILE A 26 -4.38 -0.80 3.62
CA ILE A 26 -3.96 -2.20 3.40
C ILE A 26 -4.17 -2.98 4.69
N ILE A 27 -3.77 -2.41 5.83
CA ILE A 27 -3.94 -3.06 7.13
C ILE A 27 -5.42 -3.20 7.48
N TRP A 28 -6.26 -2.20 7.20
CA TRP A 28 -7.70 -2.28 7.42
C TRP A 28 -8.38 -3.36 6.57
N SER A 29 -8.02 -3.46 5.29
CA SER A 29 -8.49 -4.56 4.43
C SER A 29 -8.04 -5.91 4.98
N LEU A 30 -6.76 -6.06 5.32
CA LEU A 30 -6.22 -7.31 5.88
C LEU A 30 -6.78 -7.64 7.27
N ASN A 31 -7.22 -6.66 8.06
CA ASN A 31 -7.92 -6.90 9.33
C ASN A 31 -9.26 -7.59 9.09
N SER A 32 -9.96 -7.24 8.01
CA SER A 32 -11.23 -7.87 7.63
C SER A 32 -11.03 -9.31 7.13
N LEU A 33 -9.98 -9.55 6.35
CA LEU A 33 -9.68 -10.87 5.77
C LEU A 33 -8.98 -11.83 6.75
N PHE A 34 -8.13 -11.29 7.62
CA PHE A 34 -7.26 -12.05 8.53
C PHE A 34 -7.31 -11.46 9.95
N PRO A 35 -8.46 -11.48 10.64
CA PRO A 35 -8.63 -10.82 11.93
C PRO A 35 -7.72 -11.37 13.04
N HIS A 36 -7.32 -12.63 12.93
CA HIS A 36 -6.47 -13.30 13.92
C HIS A 36 -4.96 -13.06 13.73
N ILE A 37 -4.57 -12.43 12.62
CA ILE A 37 -3.16 -12.19 12.30
C ILE A 37 -2.73 -10.84 12.88
N SER A 38 -1.54 -10.82 13.48
CA SER A 38 -1.03 -9.61 14.11
C SER A 38 -0.78 -8.50 13.10
N LEU A 39 -0.84 -7.24 13.55
CA LEU A 39 -0.49 -6.06 12.76
C LEU A 39 0.90 -6.21 12.13
N LYS A 40 1.89 -6.58 12.95
CA LYS A 40 3.28 -6.77 12.52
C LYS A 40 3.38 -7.78 11.38
N GLU A 41 2.69 -8.93 11.47
CA GLU A 41 2.70 -9.92 10.40
C GLU A 41 2.05 -9.40 9.12
N LYS A 42 0.97 -8.62 9.21
CA LYS A 42 0.34 -7.99 8.03
C LYS A 42 1.29 -7.03 7.33
N ILE A 43 1.97 -6.17 8.10
CA ILE A 43 2.99 -5.24 7.59
C ILE A 43 4.11 -6.01 6.90
N GLU A 44 4.73 -6.98 7.59
CA GLU A 44 5.86 -7.75 7.07
C GLU A 44 5.52 -8.53 5.79
N ASN A 45 4.30 -9.06 5.66
CA ASN A 45 3.88 -9.72 4.43
C ASN A 45 3.54 -8.72 3.30
N SER A 46 3.20 -7.47 3.62
CA SER A 46 2.79 -6.45 2.63
C SER A 46 3.97 -5.67 2.05
N LYS A 47 4.99 -5.35 2.86
CA LYS A 47 6.21 -4.63 2.45
C LYS A 47 6.84 -5.14 1.14
N PRO A 48 7.20 -6.43 1.01
CA PRO A 48 7.88 -6.90 -0.20
C PRO A 48 7.00 -6.83 -1.44
N ILE A 49 5.68 -6.97 -1.29
CA ILE A 49 4.73 -6.90 -2.40
C ILE A 49 4.61 -5.46 -2.88
N LEU A 50 4.37 -4.53 -1.97
CA LEU A 50 4.25 -3.12 -2.29
C LEU A 50 5.54 -2.59 -2.94
N LYS A 51 6.70 -2.94 -2.38
CA LYS A 51 8.02 -2.60 -2.94
C LYS A 51 8.16 -3.11 -4.38
N SER A 52 7.78 -4.36 -4.64
CA SER A 52 7.80 -4.91 -6.00
C SER A 52 6.90 -4.15 -6.96
N PHE A 53 5.72 -3.70 -6.51
CA PHE A 53 4.82 -2.91 -7.36
C PHE A 53 5.36 -1.52 -7.66
N VAL A 54 6.00 -0.87 -6.68
CA VAL A 54 6.68 0.42 -6.89
C VAL A 54 7.88 0.26 -7.82
N ASP A 55 8.72 -0.76 -7.61
CA ASP A 55 9.88 -1.06 -8.47
C ASP A 55 9.48 -1.35 -9.92
N CYS A 56 8.33 -1.99 -10.15
CA CYS A 56 7.80 -2.26 -11.48
C CYS A 56 7.03 -1.09 -12.10
N GLY A 57 6.89 0.03 -11.38
CA GLY A 57 6.10 1.19 -11.81
C GLY A 57 4.60 0.88 -11.96
N LEU A 58 4.09 -0.08 -11.19
CA LEU A 58 2.67 -0.40 -11.10
C LEU A 58 1.94 0.51 -10.10
N ILE A 59 2.67 1.00 -9.09
CA ILE A 59 2.19 1.91 -8.06
C ILE A 59 3.21 3.03 -7.89
N GLU A 60 2.75 4.26 -7.69
CA GLU A 60 3.57 5.38 -7.27
C GLU A 60 3.15 5.80 -5.84
N LEU A 61 4.11 6.25 -5.02
CA LEU A 61 3.84 6.70 -3.65
C LEU A 61 3.82 8.22 -3.55
N TYR A 62 2.94 8.72 -2.68
CA TYR A 62 2.73 10.13 -2.44
C TYR A 62 2.56 10.40 -0.97
N LYS A 63 3.00 11.57 -0.54
CA LYS A 63 2.76 12.06 0.81
C LYS A 63 1.64 13.10 0.77
N ARG A 64 0.70 12.98 1.70
CA ARG A 64 -0.40 13.91 1.86
C ARG A 64 -0.53 14.28 3.33
N LYS A 65 -0.70 15.56 3.64
CA LYS A 65 -1.04 16.02 4.99
C LYS A 65 -2.55 16.08 5.14
N TRP A 66 -3.05 15.66 6.31
CA TRP A 66 -4.46 15.83 6.64
C TRP A 66 -4.88 17.30 6.46
N ALA A 67 -6.09 17.52 5.93
CA ALA A 67 -6.66 18.85 5.67
C ALA A 67 -5.85 19.78 4.73
N GLN A 68 -4.80 19.28 4.06
CA GLN A 68 -4.10 20.02 3.01
C GLN A 68 -4.57 19.58 1.62
N ILE A 69 -4.67 20.55 0.72
CA ILE A 69 -4.98 20.31 -0.69
C ILE A 69 -3.71 19.86 -1.38
N GLY A 70 -3.80 18.73 -2.07
CA GLY A 70 -2.72 18.20 -2.89
C GLY A 70 -1.89 17.13 -2.19
N GLU A 71 -0.99 16.57 -2.98
CA GLU A 71 -0.18 15.41 -2.67
C GLU A 71 1.17 15.57 -3.37
N GLU A 72 2.23 15.19 -2.68
CA GLU A 72 3.60 15.33 -3.18
C GLU A 72 4.17 13.96 -3.51
N LYS A 73 4.68 13.79 -4.73
CA LYS A 73 5.31 12.53 -5.15
C LYS A 73 6.49 12.20 -4.28
N ILE A 74 6.53 10.97 -3.79
CA ILE A 74 7.70 10.43 -3.11
C ILE A 74 8.69 9.96 -4.20
N PRO A 75 9.92 10.47 -4.18
CA PRO A 75 10.97 10.02 -5.08
C PRO A 75 11.26 8.52 -4.99
N MET A 76 11.72 7.94 -6.11
CA MET A 76 12.00 6.50 -6.20
C MET A 76 13.14 6.02 -5.27
N ASP A 77 14.02 6.92 -4.86
CA ASP A 77 15.08 6.66 -3.89
C ASP A 77 14.60 6.74 -2.42
N GLU A 78 13.47 7.41 -2.17
CA GLU A 78 12.93 7.59 -0.82
C GLU A 78 11.88 6.53 -0.43
N TYR A 79 11.18 5.93 -1.42
CA TYR A 79 10.05 5.04 -1.14
C TYR A 79 10.41 3.87 -0.22
N LYS A 80 11.64 3.33 -0.32
CA LYS A 80 12.08 2.17 0.48
C LYS A 80 12.06 2.52 1.97
N THR A 81 12.58 3.67 2.33
CA THR A 81 12.58 4.15 3.72
C THR A 81 11.16 4.30 4.26
N ILE A 82 10.22 4.71 3.39
CA ILE A 82 8.81 4.83 3.76
C ILE A 82 8.18 3.46 4.00
N ILE A 83 8.37 2.50 3.09
CA ILE A 83 7.80 1.16 3.19
C ILE A 83 8.38 0.40 4.38
N GLU A 84 9.67 0.52 4.65
CA GLU A 84 10.35 -0.23 5.72
C GLU A 84 10.03 0.28 7.14
N ASN A 85 9.53 1.52 7.26
CA ASN A 85 9.15 2.08 8.56
C ASN A 85 7.71 1.67 8.94
N ASP A 86 7.59 0.75 9.89
CA ASP A 86 6.30 0.23 10.39
C ASP A 86 5.32 1.32 10.82
N LYS A 87 5.80 2.45 11.36
CA LYS A 87 4.94 3.55 11.80
C LYS A 87 4.13 4.15 10.66
N ASN A 88 4.63 4.09 9.44
CA ASN A 88 3.93 4.63 8.27
C ASN A 88 2.71 3.79 7.87
N TRP A 89 2.60 2.56 8.38
CA TRP A 89 1.48 1.64 8.15
C TRP A 89 0.37 1.76 9.20
N GLU A 90 0.59 2.58 10.23
CA GLU A 90 -0.39 2.86 11.27
C GLU A 90 -1.18 4.12 10.88
N PHE A 91 -2.46 4.17 11.29
CA PHE A 91 -3.28 5.36 11.09
C PHE A 91 -2.95 6.38 12.18
N ASP A 92 -2.67 7.62 11.78
CA ASP A 92 -2.39 8.76 12.66
C ASP A 92 -3.31 9.92 12.24
N ASP A 93 -4.25 10.29 13.12
CA ASP A 93 -5.28 11.31 12.89
C ASP A 93 -4.73 12.75 12.86
N GLU A 94 -3.49 12.95 13.31
CA GLU A 94 -2.79 14.25 13.34
C GLU A 94 -1.69 14.35 12.26
N GLY A 95 -1.50 13.32 11.44
CA GLY A 95 -0.24 13.05 10.73
C GLY A 95 -0.15 13.32 9.22
N ILE A 96 1.02 12.94 8.68
CA ILE A 96 1.29 12.80 7.24
C ILE A 96 0.90 11.38 6.84
N TYR A 97 0.03 11.25 5.85
CA TYR A 97 -0.31 9.97 5.25
C TYR A 97 0.58 9.68 4.06
N TYR A 98 0.98 8.42 3.97
CA TYR A 98 1.67 7.88 2.81
C TYR A 98 0.65 7.13 1.97
N CYS A 99 0.25 7.77 0.88
CA CYS A 99 -0.77 7.28 -0.02
C CYS A 99 -0.16 6.68 -1.28
N PHE A 100 -0.93 5.85 -1.95
CA PHE A 100 -0.62 5.31 -3.28
C PHE A 100 -1.41 6.08 -4.32
N PHE A 101 -0.81 6.34 -5.49
CA PHE A 101 -1.59 6.56 -6.69
C PHE A 101 -0.86 6.14 -7.97
N LYS A 102 -1.63 6.12 -9.06
CA LYS A 102 -1.27 5.68 -10.41
C LYS A 102 -1.17 4.16 -10.59
N ALA A 103 -2.33 3.53 -10.49
CA ALA A 103 -2.74 2.50 -11.42
C ALA A 103 -2.51 2.94 -12.88
N ASN A 104 -1.46 2.43 -13.55
CA ASN A 104 -1.37 2.54 -15.01
C ASN A 104 -2.15 1.38 -15.67
N GLU A 105 -2.34 1.39 -17.00
CA GLU A 105 -3.04 0.29 -17.71
C GLU A 105 -2.49 -1.12 -17.39
N LYS A 106 -1.21 -1.23 -17.00
CA LYS A 106 -0.61 -2.51 -16.61
C LYS A 106 -1.17 -3.05 -15.29
N ILE A 107 -1.76 -2.22 -14.43
CA ILE A 107 -2.38 -2.67 -13.18
C ILE A 107 -3.55 -3.61 -13.47
N TYR A 108 -4.38 -3.29 -14.48
CA TYR A 108 -5.53 -4.11 -14.87
C TYR A 108 -5.08 -5.45 -15.44
N ASN A 109 -3.99 -5.45 -16.22
CA ASN A 109 -3.37 -6.69 -16.70
C ASN A 109 -2.85 -7.56 -15.54
N GLU A 110 -2.27 -6.94 -14.51
CA GLU A 110 -1.77 -7.66 -13.34
C GLU A 110 -2.90 -8.21 -12.47
N LEU A 111 -3.98 -7.45 -12.25
CA LEU A 111 -5.17 -7.93 -11.55
C LEU A 111 -5.84 -9.11 -12.27
N ASN A 112 -6.01 -9.02 -13.59
CA ASN A 112 -6.60 -10.10 -14.40
C ASN A 112 -5.79 -11.41 -14.33
N ARG A 113 -4.46 -11.34 -14.10
CA ARG A 113 -3.62 -12.54 -13.91
C ARG A 113 -3.80 -13.20 -12.55
N LEU A 114 -4.29 -12.47 -11.57
CA LEU A 114 -4.46 -12.97 -10.21
C LEU A 114 -5.86 -13.58 -10.00
N SER A 115 -6.85 -13.23 -10.84
CA SER A 115 -8.23 -13.75 -10.85
C SER A 115 -8.33 -15.19 -11.30
#